data_AF-A0A848YAQ9-F1
#
_entry.id   AF-A0A848YAQ9-F1
#
_cell.length_a   1.000
_cell.length_b   1.000
_cell.length_c   1.000
_cell.angle_alpha   90.00
_cell.angle_beta   90.00
_cell.angle_gamma   90.00
#
_symmetry.space_group_name_H-M   'P 1'
#
loop_
_entity.id
_entity.type
_entity.pdbx_description
1 polymer ?
#
loop_
_entity_poly.entity_id
_entity_poly.type
_entity_poly.pdbx_seq_one_letter_code
_entity_poly.pdbx_strand_id
1 'polypeptide(L)'
;MTSSKPSSSPVSWPPDKATADELQDAFQQAHSAVQWLARMVNSYSVPTSDGSHLHMHWNADPSTITTPEVAEGTVVEMRLPQMVLQFVERGERTKHEVELDDKSPARIE
;
A
#
# COMPACT_ATOMS: atom_id res chain seq x y z
N MET A 1 0.57 1.47 40.17
CA MET A 1 -0.04 0.68 39.09
C MET A 1 0.59 1.13 37.78
N THR A 2 1.63 0.43 37.30
CA THR A 2 2.32 0.77 36.05
C THR A 2 1.88 -0.21 34.97
N SER A 3 1.09 0.29 34.02
CA SER A 3 0.66 -0.45 32.83
C SER A 3 1.89 -0.85 32.01
N SER A 4 2.11 -2.15 31.86
CA SER A 4 3.08 -2.68 30.90
C SER A 4 2.39 -2.84 29.55
N LYS A 5 2.75 -1.97 28.61
CA LYS A 5 2.33 -2.06 27.20
C LYS A 5 2.99 -3.32 26.60
N PRO A 6 2.26 -4.23 25.94
CA PRO A 6 2.89 -5.38 25.32
C PRO A 6 3.83 -4.90 24.22
N SER A 7 5.12 -5.23 24.38
CA SER A 7 6.13 -5.05 23.34
C SER A 7 5.89 -6.13 22.29
N SER A 8 5.19 -5.77 21.21
CA SER A 8 5.14 -6.60 20.02
C SER A 8 6.50 -6.51 19.33
N SER A 9 7.28 -7.59 19.40
CA SER A 9 8.48 -7.76 18.58
C SER A 9 8.13 -7.50 17.10
N PRO A 10 9.01 -6.85 16.32
CA PRO A 10 8.75 -6.61 14.90
C PRO A 10 8.60 -7.95 14.19
N VAL A 11 7.48 -8.10 13.46
CA VAL A 11 7.28 -9.22 12.54
C VAL A 11 8.40 -9.19 11.51
N SER A 12 9.18 -10.27 11.42
CA SER A 12 10.18 -10.41 10.37
C SER A 12 9.46 -10.60 9.04
N TRP A 13 9.78 -9.73 8.07
CA TRP A 13 9.24 -9.81 6.72
C TRP A 13 10.37 -10.19 5.75
N PRO A 14 10.18 -11.21 4.89
CA PRO A 14 8.99 -12.08 4.78
C PRO A 14 8.83 -13.06 5.97
N PRO A 15 7.62 -13.59 6.22
CA PRO A 15 7.38 -14.51 7.33
C PRO A 15 7.97 -15.90 7.07
N ASP A 16 8.81 -16.39 7.98
CA ASP A 16 9.53 -17.67 7.86
C ASP A 16 8.62 -18.92 7.93
N LYS A 17 7.34 -18.77 8.32
CA LYS A 17 6.41 -19.89 8.62
C LYS A 17 4.99 -19.69 8.10
N ALA A 18 4.81 -18.97 6.99
CA ALA A 18 3.49 -18.87 6.37
C ALA A 18 3.13 -20.19 5.66
N THR A 19 1.90 -20.65 5.87
CA THR A 19 1.28 -21.74 5.12
C THR A 19 0.95 -21.30 3.70
N ALA A 20 0.69 -22.27 2.81
CA ALA A 20 0.27 -21.98 1.44
C ALA A 20 -1.03 -21.15 1.39
N ASP A 21 -1.98 -21.45 2.28
CA ASP A 21 -3.25 -20.73 2.36
C ASP A 21 -3.04 -19.28 2.83
N GLU A 22 -2.20 -19.05 3.85
CA GLU A 22 -1.86 -17.70 4.32
C GLU A 22 -1.16 -16.87 3.23
N LEU A 23 -0.27 -17.50 2.44
CA LEU A 23 0.38 -16.84 1.31
C LEU A 23 -0.61 -16.52 0.18
N GLN A 24 -1.57 -17.41 -0.08
CA GLN A 24 -2.61 -17.19 -1.07
C GLN A 24 -3.54 -16.03 -0.66
N ASP A 25 -3.92 -15.96 0.60
CA ASP A 25 -4.72 -14.87 1.15
C ASP A 25 -3.95 -13.55 1.09
N ALA A 26 -2.68 -13.54 1.50
CA ALA A 26 -1.81 -12.37 1.42
C ALA A 26 -1.65 -11.88 -0.04
N PHE A 27 -1.49 -12.81 -0.99
CA PHE A 27 -1.45 -12.49 -2.41
C PHE A 27 -2.74 -11.83 -2.87
N GLN A 28 -3.90 -12.36 -2.48
CA GLN A 28 -5.20 -11.80 -2.85
C GLN A 28 -5.42 -10.40 -2.27
N GLN A 29 -5.02 -10.18 -1.00
CA GLN A 29 -5.10 -8.86 -0.36
C GLN A 29 -4.18 -7.84 -1.04
N ALA A 30 -2.92 -8.21 -1.29
CA ALA A 30 -1.96 -7.36 -1.98
C ALA A 30 -2.42 -7.02 -3.41
N HIS A 31 -2.95 -8.02 -4.14
CA HIS A 31 -3.48 -7.81 -5.49
C HIS A 31 -4.69 -6.85 -5.49
N SER A 32 -5.64 -7.02 -4.57
CA SER A 32 -6.76 -6.08 -4.41
C SER A 32 -6.30 -4.65 -4.11
N ALA A 33 -5.29 -4.50 -3.25
CA ALA A 33 -4.74 -3.18 -2.91
C ALA A 33 -4.02 -2.52 -4.10
N VAL A 34 -3.25 -3.28 -4.88
CA VAL A 34 -2.62 -2.79 -6.11
C VAL A 34 -3.67 -2.35 -7.15
N GLN A 35 -4.80 -3.07 -7.26
CA GLN A 35 -5.89 -2.64 -8.13
C GLN A 35 -6.53 -1.32 -7.66
N TRP A 36 -6.66 -1.11 -6.36
CA TRP A 36 -7.13 0.18 -5.81
C TRP A 36 -6.16 1.32 -6.12
N LEU A 37 -4.86 1.09 -5.96
CA LEU A 37 -3.83 2.06 -6.38
C LEU A 37 -3.96 2.42 -7.86
N ALA A 38 -4.09 1.42 -8.73
CA ALA A 38 -4.26 1.64 -10.17
C ALA A 38 -5.51 2.48 -10.48
N ARG A 39 -6.62 2.26 -9.77
CA ARG A 39 -7.84 3.07 -9.90
C ARG A 39 -7.62 4.51 -9.46
N MET A 40 -6.88 4.75 -8.38
CA MET A 40 -6.54 6.11 -7.96
C MET A 40 -5.67 6.81 -8.99
N VAL A 41 -4.62 6.16 -9.50
CA VAL A 41 -3.76 6.74 -10.55
C VAL A 41 -4.57 7.12 -11.78
N ASN A 42 -5.51 6.27 -12.19
CA ASN A 42 -6.44 6.56 -13.30
C ASN A 42 -7.35 7.77 -13.07
N SER A 43 -7.62 8.15 -11.82
CA SER A 43 -8.42 9.34 -11.52
C SER A 43 -7.65 10.66 -11.64
N TYR A 44 -6.32 10.60 -11.60
CA TYR A 44 -5.44 11.79 -11.66
C TYR A 44 -4.64 11.87 -12.97
N SER A 45 -4.38 10.75 -13.63
CA SER A 45 -3.48 10.67 -14.78
C SER A 45 -4.25 10.60 -16.10
N VAL A 46 -3.66 11.17 -17.16
CA VAL A 46 -4.14 10.96 -18.52
C VAL A 46 -3.75 9.55 -18.96
N PRO A 47 -4.71 8.70 -19.37
CA PRO A 47 -4.40 7.33 -19.79
C PRO A 47 -3.45 7.33 -20.99
N THR A 48 -2.35 6.58 -20.87
CA THR A 48 -1.45 6.28 -21.98
C THR A 48 -1.98 5.09 -22.78
N SER A 49 -1.80 5.10 -24.10
CA SER A 49 -2.28 4.04 -25.00
C SER A 49 -1.64 2.67 -24.73
N ASP A 50 -0.47 2.65 -24.10
CA ASP A 50 0.29 1.46 -23.74
C ASP A 50 0.07 0.98 -22.30
N GLY A 51 -0.74 1.70 -21.50
CA GLY A 51 -0.99 1.35 -20.10
C GLY A 51 0.14 1.70 -19.11
N SER A 52 1.24 2.31 -19.58
CA SER A 52 2.40 2.64 -18.74
C SER A 52 2.09 3.57 -17.56
N HIS A 53 1.04 4.40 -17.65
CA HIS A 53 0.53 5.18 -16.52
C HIS A 53 0.10 4.33 -15.31
N LEU A 54 -0.07 3.01 -15.45
CA LEU A 54 -0.41 2.10 -14.35
C LEU A 54 0.78 1.24 -13.89
N HIS A 55 1.98 1.47 -14.42
CA HIS A 55 3.16 0.71 -14.03
C HIS A 55 3.60 1.07 -12.61
N MET A 56 3.25 0.20 -11.67
CA MET A 56 3.66 0.31 -10.27
C MET A 56 5.10 -0.15 -10.10
N HIS A 57 5.83 0.49 -9.19
CA HIS A 57 7.23 0.17 -8.90
C HIS A 57 7.34 -0.46 -7.52
N TRP A 58 8.01 -1.60 -7.43
CA TRP A 58 8.32 -2.24 -6.15
C TRP A 58 9.70 -1.79 -5.64
N ASN A 59 9.76 -1.40 -4.37
CA ASN A 59 10.99 -1.06 -3.65
C ASN A 59 11.18 -2.06 -2.51
N ALA A 60 12.19 -2.93 -2.60
CA ALA A 60 12.41 -4.00 -1.63
C ALA A 60 12.75 -3.48 -0.22
N ASP A 61 13.50 -2.37 -0.13
CA ASP A 61 13.81 -1.63 1.08
C ASP A 61 13.36 -0.19 0.85
N PRO A 62 12.23 0.27 1.42
CA PRO A 62 11.60 -0.18 2.66
C PRO A 62 10.32 -1.04 2.49
N SER A 63 10.26 -1.93 1.50
CA SER A 63 9.10 -2.78 1.19
C SER A 63 7.85 -1.97 0.80
N THR A 64 7.97 -1.18 -0.27
CA THR A 64 6.89 -0.29 -0.73
C THR A 64 6.55 -0.50 -2.19
N ILE A 65 5.29 -0.23 -2.54
CA ILE A 65 4.83 -0.10 -3.92
C ILE A 65 4.53 1.37 -4.17
N THR A 66 5.13 1.96 -5.21
CA THR A 66 4.90 3.35 -5.60
C THR A 66 4.27 3.45 -6.98
N THR A 67 3.35 4.41 -7.13
CA THR A 67 2.77 4.76 -8.43
C THR A 67 3.77 5.54 -9.29
N PRO A 68 3.51 5.71 -10.59
CA PRO A 68 4.04 6.84 -11.34
C PRO A 68 3.61 8.18 -10.69
N GLU A 69 4.21 9.29 -11.12
CA GLU A 69 3.78 10.61 -10.68
C GLU A 69 2.31 10.86 -11.04
N VAL A 70 1.51 11.21 -10.04
CA VAL A 70 0.09 11.58 -10.19
C VAL A 70 -0.11 13.10 -10.23
N ALA A 71 0.90 13.85 -9.80
CA ALA A 71 1.05 15.29 -9.94
C ALA A 71 2.55 15.63 -9.89
N GLU A 72 2.93 16.88 -10.19
CA GLU A 72 4.33 17.31 -10.25
C GLU A 72 5.10 16.98 -8.96
N GLY A 73 5.99 15.99 -9.03
CA GLY A 73 6.79 15.52 -7.89
C GLY A 73 5.98 14.79 -6.81
N THR A 74 4.77 14.33 -7.10
CA THR A 74 3.90 13.61 -6.16
C THR A 74 3.62 12.20 -6.64
N VAL A 75 3.91 11.21 -5.79
CA VAL A 75 3.54 9.80 -5.99
C VAL A 75 2.66 9.32 -4.84
N VAL A 76 1.95 8.22 -5.05
CA VAL A 76 1.30 7.47 -3.97
C VAL A 76 2.16 6.27 -3.63
N GLU A 77 2.47 6.11 -2.34
CA GLU A 77 3.21 4.98 -1.80
C GLU A 77 2.27 4.09 -0.98
N MET A 78 2.39 2.78 -1.16
CA MET A 78 1.83 1.75 -0.27
C MET A 78 2.96 1.05 0.47
N ARG A 79 2.90 1.03 1.79
CA ARG A 79 3.87 0.34 2.65
C ARG A 79 3.36 -1.04 3.04
N LEU A 80 4.20 -2.05 2.85
CA LEU A 80 3.95 -3.42 3.30
C LEU A 80 4.85 -3.73 4.51
N PRO A 81 4.40 -4.61 5.43
CA PRO A 81 3.11 -5.32 5.42
C PRO A 81 1.94 -4.51 6.05
N GLN A 82 2.16 -3.25 6.46
CA GLN A 82 1.15 -2.48 7.20
C GLN A 82 -0.06 -2.05 6.36
N MET A 83 0.00 -2.21 5.04
CA MET A 83 -1.08 -1.86 4.11
C MET A 83 -1.51 -0.38 4.24
N VAL A 84 -0.51 0.51 4.39
CA VAL A 84 -0.74 1.95 4.55
C VAL A 84 -0.45 2.69 3.26
N LEU A 85 -1.41 3.48 2.79
CA LEU A 85 -1.25 4.42 1.69
C LEU A 85 -0.86 5.81 2.19
N GLN A 86 0.00 6.49 1.45
CA GLN A 86 0.45 7.84 1.76
C GLN A 86 0.92 8.55 0.49
N PHE A 87 0.70 9.86 0.41
CA PHE A 87 1.34 10.68 -0.63
C PHE A 87 2.79 10.95 -0.25
N VAL A 88 3.68 10.86 -1.25
CA VAL A 88 5.07 11.28 -1.15
C VAL A 88 5.25 12.46 -2.09
N GLU A 89 5.53 13.62 -1.52
CA GLU A 89 5.70 14.89 -2.24
C GLU A 89 7.18 15.26 -2.20
N ARG A 90 7.81 15.32 -3.37
CA ARG A 90 9.24 15.67 -3.55
C ARG A 90 10.17 14.82 -2.69
N GLY A 91 9.83 13.54 -2.52
CA GLY A 91 10.58 12.57 -1.71
C GLY A 91 10.20 12.55 -0.23
N GLU A 92 9.32 13.45 0.23
CA GLU A 92 8.89 13.53 1.63
C GLU A 92 7.49 12.95 1.81
N ARG A 93 7.33 12.03 2.76
CA ARG A 93 6.02 11.47 3.12
C ARG A 93 5.15 12.55 3.76
N THR A 94 3.94 12.73 3.24
CA THR A 94 2.93 13.61 3.82
C THR A 94 2.45 13.08 5.17
N LYS A 95 1.78 13.89 6.00
CA LYS A 95 1.30 13.42 7.33
C LYS A 95 0.05 12.53 7.26
N HIS A 96 -0.57 12.41 6.09
CA HIS A 96 -1.86 11.76 5.93
C HIS A 96 -1.67 10.32 5.48
N GLU A 97 -1.86 9.40 6.42
CA GLU A 97 -1.84 7.96 6.19
C GLU A 97 -3.26 7.42 6.07
N VAL A 98 -3.49 6.53 5.11
CA VAL A 98 -4.74 5.81 4.93
C VAL A 98 -4.45 4.33 5.08
N GLU A 99 -4.96 3.73 6.15
CA GLU A 99 -4.88 2.28 6.36
C GLU A 99 -5.90 1.58 5.44
N LEU A 100 -5.43 0.64 4.63
CA LEU A 100 -6.28 -0.25 3.83
C LEU A 100 -6.74 -1.42 4.70
N ASP A 101 -7.32 -1.15 5.86
CA ASP A 101 -7.94 -2.19 6.67
C ASP A 101 -9.35 -2.52 6.12
N ASP A 102 -9.82 -3.74 6.38
CA ASP A 102 -10.99 -4.41 5.80
C ASP A 102 -12.35 -3.80 6.25
N LYS A 103 -12.31 -2.56 6.75
CA LYS A 103 -13.48 -1.77 7.17
C LYS A 103 -13.54 -0.47 6.39
N SER A 104 -13.55 -0.54 5.07
CA SER A 104 -14.24 0.51 4.32
C SER A 104 -15.74 0.29 4.56
N PRO A 105 -16.46 1.18 5.27
CA PRO A 105 -17.89 1.01 5.51
C PRO A 105 -18.63 1.39 4.23
N ALA A 106 -18.45 0.61 3.16
CA ALA A 106 -19.35 0.61 2.03
C ALA A 106 -20.60 -0.21 2.38
N ARG A 107 -21.27 0.13 3.50
CA ARG A 107 -22.70 -0.13 3.63
C ARG A 107 -23.39 1.05 2.97
N ILE A 108 -23.69 0.89 1.68
CA ILE A 108 -24.76 1.65 1.06
C ILE A 108 -26.05 0.96 1.52
N GLU A 109 -26.78 1.60 2.44
CA GLU A 109 -28.19 1.30 2.68
C GLU A 109 -29.04 1.80 1.50
#